data_AF-A0A662CXV5-F1
#
_entry.id   AF-A0A662CXV5-F1
#
_cell.length_a   1.000
_cell.length_b   1.000
_cell.length_c   1.000
_cell.angle_alpha   90.00
_cell.angle_beta   90.00
_cell.angle_gamma   90.00
#
_symmetry.space_group_name_H-M   'P 1'
#
loop_
_entity.id
_entity.type
_entity.pdbx_description
1 polymer ?
#
loop_
_entity_poly.entity_id
_entity_poly.type
_entity_poly.pdbx_seq_one_letter_code
_entity_poly.pdbx_strand_id
1 'polypeptide(L)'
;MLITALFFMVAGFFLAPVGGISKIYATPSWALYSVAICCFLFPLIYWLVDVKGYSRWANFLKPAGINPLLTYILPYLFYGIFTVGYVGEAFNKGALGIMRSILFSLLTLGAAALLTRRKIILKL
;
A
#
# COMPACT_ATOMS: atom_id res chain seq x y z
N MET A 1 -15.08 -9.41 -12.50
CA MET A 1 -14.32 -8.53 -11.58
C MET A 1 -14.94 -7.14 -11.45
N LEU A 2 -15.30 -6.44 -12.53
CA LEU A 2 -15.96 -5.12 -12.42
C LEU A 2 -17.36 -5.18 -11.78
N ILE A 3 -18.18 -6.18 -12.12
CA ILE A 3 -19.48 -6.40 -11.47
C ILE A 3 -19.30 -6.67 -9.97
N THR A 4 -18.32 -7.49 -9.62
CA THR A 4 -17.97 -7.78 -8.22
C THR A 4 -17.48 -6.52 -7.49
N ALA A 5 -16.68 -5.67 -8.14
CA ALA A 5 -16.26 -4.39 -7.59
C ALA A 5 -17.46 -3.47 -7.30
N LEU A 6 -18.39 -3.34 -8.26
CA LEU A 6 -19.60 -2.54 -8.10
C LEU A 6 -20.48 -3.08 -6.97
N PHE A 7 -20.69 -4.39 -6.92
CA PHE A 7 -21.44 -5.03 -5.84
C PHE A 7 -20.88 -4.68 -4.46
N PHE A 8 -19.57 -4.87 -4.26
CA PHE A 8 -18.93 -4.57 -2.97
C PHE A 8 -18.90 -3.07 -2.66
N MET A 9 -18.79 -2.21 -3.67
CA MET A 9 -18.87 -0.76 -3.49
C MET A 9 -20.25 -0.33 -3.00
N VAL A 10 -21.32 -0.84 -3.62
CA VAL A 10 -22.71 -0.55 -3.22
C VAL A 10 -23.00 -1.13 -1.82
N ALA A 11 -22.56 -2.36 -1.54
CA ALA A 11 -22.69 -2.93 -0.21
C ALA A 11 -21.95 -2.10 0.86
N GLY A 12 -20.72 -1.66 0.57
CA GLY A 12 -19.94 -0.79 1.46
C GLY A 12 -20.64 0.55 1.73
N PHE A 13 -21.31 1.11 0.73
CA PHE A 13 -22.11 2.34 0.87
C PHE A 13 -23.28 2.17 1.83
N PHE A 14 -24.05 1.08 1.71
CA PHE A 14 -25.17 0.82 2.62
C PHE A 14 -24.73 0.43 4.03
N LEU A 15 -23.54 -0.16 4.20
CA LEU A 15 -23.00 -0.50 5.53
C LEU A 15 -22.26 0.67 6.20
N ALA A 16 -21.85 1.69 5.46
CA ALA A 16 -21.12 2.84 6.01
C ALA A 16 -21.86 3.57 7.14
N PRO A 17 -23.19 3.76 7.13
CA PRO A 17 -23.92 4.39 8.23
C PRO A 17 -23.91 3.59 9.54
N VAL A 18 -23.72 2.27 9.50
CA VAL A 18 -23.83 1.39 10.68
C VAL A 18 -22.58 1.47 11.56
N GLY A 19 -21.40 1.69 10.96
CA GLY A 19 -20.11 1.66 11.68
C GLY A 19 -19.07 2.66 11.19
N GLY A 20 -19.44 3.59 10.30
CA GLY A 20 -18.50 4.50 9.65
C GLY A 20 -17.57 3.76 8.69
N ILE A 21 -16.42 4.36 8.35
CA ILE A 21 -15.35 3.74 7.56
C ILE A 21 -14.06 3.87 8.37
N SER A 22 -13.57 2.77 8.95
CA SER A 22 -12.34 2.77 9.72
C SER A 22 -11.51 1.52 9.48
N LYS A 23 -10.26 1.73 9.04
CA LYS A 23 -9.23 0.71 9.00
C LYS A 23 -8.88 0.19 10.39
N ILE A 24 -8.80 1.07 11.39
CA ILE A 24 -8.35 0.73 12.75
C ILE A 24 -9.37 -0.18 13.43
N TYR A 25 -10.65 0.10 13.25
CA TYR A 25 -11.74 -0.70 13.82
C TYR A 25 -12.20 -1.85 12.91
N ALA A 26 -11.50 -2.08 11.79
CA ALA A 26 -11.84 -3.10 10.80
C ALA A 26 -13.34 -3.13 10.41
N THR A 27 -13.93 -1.94 10.23
CA THR A 27 -15.37 -1.82 9.96
C THR A 27 -15.75 -2.57 8.67
N PRO A 28 -16.91 -3.25 8.60
CA PRO A 28 -17.30 -4.00 7.41
C PRO A 28 -17.31 -3.17 6.13
N SER A 29 -17.79 -1.93 6.18
CA SER A 29 -17.76 -0.96 5.08
C SER A 29 -16.34 -0.72 4.53
N TRP A 30 -15.34 -0.53 5.41
CA TRP A 30 -13.94 -0.36 5.03
C TRP A 30 -13.39 -1.61 4.32
N ALA A 31 -13.72 -2.80 4.80
CA ALA A 31 -13.33 -4.05 4.18
C ALA A 31 -13.95 -4.19 2.77
N LEU A 32 -15.26 -3.91 2.65
CA LEU A 32 -15.98 -3.98 1.37
C LEU A 32 -15.44 -2.99 0.34
N TYR A 33 -15.16 -1.74 0.75
CA TYR A 33 -14.51 -0.77 -0.13
C TYR A 33 -13.11 -1.21 -0.55
N SER A 34 -12.34 -1.82 0.35
CA SER A 34 -11.01 -2.34 0.03
C SER A 34 -11.10 -3.46 -1.02
N VAL A 35 -12.05 -4.39 -0.87
CA VAL A 35 -12.30 -5.44 -1.88
C VAL A 35 -12.73 -4.83 -3.21
N ALA A 36 -13.65 -3.86 -3.19
CA ALA A 36 -14.10 -3.18 -4.40
C ALA A 36 -12.94 -2.53 -5.18
N ILE A 37 -12.08 -1.80 -4.47
CA ILE A 37 -10.89 -1.16 -5.05
C ILE A 37 -9.95 -2.22 -5.64
N CYS A 38 -9.68 -3.32 -4.93
CA CYS A 38 -8.85 -4.41 -5.45
C CYS A 38 -9.44 -5.06 -6.72
N CYS A 39 -10.73 -5.37 -6.71
CA CYS A 39 -11.43 -5.94 -7.87
C CYS A 39 -11.48 -5.00 -9.07
N PHE A 40 -11.44 -3.68 -8.85
CA PHE A 40 -11.35 -2.69 -9.91
C PHE A 40 -9.93 -2.50 -10.43
N LEU A 41 -8.94 -2.36 -9.55
CA LEU A 41 -7.54 -2.11 -9.93
C LEU A 41 -6.91 -3.32 -10.61
N PHE A 42 -7.21 -4.54 -10.18
CA PHE A 42 -6.61 -5.74 -10.77
C PHE A 42 -6.80 -5.84 -12.30
N PRO A 43 -8.03 -5.77 -12.87
CA PRO A 43 -8.21 -5.82 -14.32
C PRO A 43 -7.58 -4.62 -15.04
N LEU A 44 -7.51 -3.45 -14.41
CA LEU A 44 -6.86 -2.26 -14.98
C LEU A 44 -5.34 -2.47 -15.09
N ILE A 45 -4.70 -2.97 -14.03
CA ILE A 45 -3.28 -3.28 -14.02
C ILE A 45 -2.97 -4.43 -14.99
N TYR A 46 -3.79 -5.48 -15.01
CA TYR A 46 -3.68 -6.58 -15.97
C TYR A 46 -3.75 -6.08 -17.42
N TRP A 47 -4.73 -5.23 -17.74
CA TRP A 47 -4.83 -4.64 -19.07
C TRP A 47 -3.62 -3.78 -19.42
N LEU A 48 -3.11 -2.98 -18.48
CA LEU A 48 -1.95 -2.13 -18.71
C LEU A 48 -0.65 -2.93 -18.90
N VAL A 49 -0.44 -3.96 -18.09
CA VAL A 49 0.81 -4.72 -18.01
C VAL A 49 0.82 -5.88 -18.99
N ASP A 50 -0.19 -6.75 -18.96
CA ASP A 50 -0.22 -8.00 -19.72
C ASP A 50 -0.78 -7.80 -21.12
N VAL A 51 -1.82 -6.98 -21.30
CA VAL A 51 -2.44 -6.74 -22.62
C VAL A 51 -1.71 -5.66 -23.40
N LYS A 52 -1.37 -4.53 -22.77
CA LYS A 52 -0.67 -3.41 -23.42
C LYS A 52 0.85 -3.48 -23.34
N GLY A 53 1.41 -4.38 -22.52
CA GLY A 53 2.86 -4.56 -22.39
C GLY A 53 3.58 -3.45 -21.62
N TYR A 54 2.86 -2.49 -21.02
CA TYR A 54 3.46 -1.41 -20.25
C TYR A 54 3.84 -1.89 -18.84
N SER A 55 4.95 -2.62 -18.73
CA SER A 55 5.42 -3.20 -17.47
C SER A 55 6.58 -2.44 -16.81
N ARG A 56 7.29 -1.58 -17.57
CA ARG A 56 8.54 -0.94 -17.09
C ARG A 56 8.34 -0.05 -15.86
N TRP A 57 7.19 0.62 -15.76
CA TRP A 57 6.87 1.47 -14.62
C TRP A 57 6.76 0.67 -13.32
N ALA A 58 6.41 -0.62 -13.36
CA ALA A 58 6.31 -1.47 -12.17
C ALA A 58 7.67 -2.03 -11.71
N ASN A 59 8.76 -1.86 -12.47
CA ASN A 59 10.05 -2.45 -12.13
C ASN A 59 10.63 -1.93 -10.81
N PHE A 60 10.38 -0.67 -10.43
CA PHE A 60 10.84 -0.15 -9.13
C PHE A 60 10.06 -0.73 -7.95
N LEU A 61 8.85 -1.28 -8.19
CA LEU A 61 8.01 -1.94 -7.19
C LEU A 61 8.31 -3.45 -7.06
N LYS A 62 9.04 -4.05 -8.02
CA LYS A 62 9.42 -5.48 -7.96
C LYS A 62 10.00 -5.94 -6.61
N PRO A 63 10.90 -5.18 -5.96
CA PRO A 63 11.41 -5.55 -4.65
C PRO A 63 10.34 -5.78 -3.59
N ALA A 64 9.30 -4.95 -3.60
CA ALA A 64 8.16 -5.09 -2.71
C ALA A 64 7.36 -6.37 -2.98
N GLY A 65 7.24 -6.75 -4.25
CA GLY A 65 6.54 -7.97 -4.67
C GLY A 65 7.30 -9.26 -4.40
N ILE A 66 8.64 -9.25 -4.50
CA ILE A 66 9.46 -10.46 -4.30
C ILE A 66 9.51 -10.84 -2.81
N ASN A 67 9.68 -9.85 -1.93
CA ASN A 67 9.73 -10.05 -0.48
C ASN A 67 8.74 -9.12 0.24
N PRO A 68 7.44 -9.42 0.18
CA PRO A 68 6.40 -8.57 0.76
C PRO A 68 6.53 -8.47 2.28
N LEU A 69 6.89 -9.56 2.97
CA LEU A 69 7.10 -9.56 4.43
C LEU A 69 8.26 -8.64 4.85
N LEU A 70 9.39 -8.72 4.15
CA LEU A 70 10.53 -7.84 4.42
C LEU A 70 10.15 -6.36 4.22
N THR A 71 9.47 -6.08 3.11
CA THR A 71 9.03 -4.72 2.76
C THR A 71 8.02 -4.18 3.78
N TYR A 72 7.18 -5.05 4.34
CA TYR A 72 6.21 -4.71 5.37
C TYR A 72 6.87 -4.41 6.74
N ILE A 73 7.92 -5.14 7.11
CA ILE A 73 8.59 -4.99 8.42
C ILE A 73 9.55 -3.78 8.44
N LEU A 74 10.15 -3.45 7.29
CA LEU A 74 11.20 -2.43 7.19
C LEU A 74 10.83 -1.04 7.74
N PRO A 75 9.62 -0.49 7.49
CA PRO A 75 9.19 0.76 8.09
C PRO A 75 9.26 0.75 9.61
N TYR A 76 8.83 -0.34 10.25
CA TYR A 76 8.86 -0.47 11.71
C TYR A 76 10.28 -0.50 12.25
N LEU A 77 11.20 -1.18 11.54
CA LEU A 77 12.63 -1.15 11.89
C LEU A 77 13.20 0.27 11.76
N PHE A 78 12.82 1.01 10.72
CA PHE A 78 13.25 2.40 10.59
C PHE A 78 12.74 3.27 11.72
N TYR A 79 11.48 3.14 12.14
CA TYR A 79 10.96 3.88 13.30
C TYR A 79 11.61 3.47 14.63
N GLY A 80 12.04 2.22 14.77
CA GLY A 80 12.74 1.74 15.96
C GLY A 80 14.21 2.15 16.04
N ILE A 81 14.92 2.18 14.90
CA ILE A 81 16.34 2.52 14.83
C ILE A 81 16.56 4.03 14.78
N PHE A 82 15.80 4.69 13.92
CA PHE A 82 15.82 6.13 13.80
C PHE A 82 14.66 6.64 14.64
N THR A 83 14.91 7.45 15.65
CA THR A 83 13.88 8.15 16.41
C THR A 83 13.21 9.23 15.54
N VAL A 84 12.59 8.83 14.42
CA VAL A 84 11.87 9.69 13.47
C VAL A 84 10.59 10.28 14.09
N GLY A 85 10.39 10.11 15.40
CA GLY A 85 9.24 10.58 16.16
C GLY A 85 9.20 12.10 16.38
N TYR A 86 10.30 12.82 16.17
CA TYR A 86 10.37 14.27 16.44
C TYR A 86 10.60 15.13 15.19
N VAL A 87 9.90 14.81 14.09
CA VAL A 87 9.78 15.76 12.98
C VAL A 87 8.61 16.68 13.28
N GLY A 88 8.85 18.00 13.36
CA GLY A 88 7.86 18.99 13.81
C GLY A 88 6.51 18.90 13.09
N GLU A 89 5.43 19.36 13.74
CA GLU A 89 4.04 19.16 13.28
C GLU A 89 3.77 19.56 11.82
N ALA A 90 4.51 20.53 11.29
CA ALA A 90 4.44 20.96 9.90
C ALA A 90 4.69 19.81 8.89
N PHE A 91 5.50 18.82 9.25
CA PHE A 91 5.79 17.63 8.44
C PHE A 91 4.78 16.49 8.62
N ASN A 92 3.76 16.67 9.46
CA ASN A 92 2.69 15.69 9.67
C ASN A 92 1.37 16.12 8.99
N LYS A 93 1.33 17.31 8.36
CA LYS A 93 0.11 17.86 7.77
C LYS A 93 0.36 18.43 6.37
N GLY A 94 -0.69 18.48 5.56
CA GLY A 94 -0.69 19.10 4.23
C GLY A 94 0.33 18.50 3.24
N ALA A 95 0.79 19.33 2.31
CA ALA A 95 1.70 18.91 1.24
C ALA A 95 3.06 18.41 1.76
N LEU A 96 3.58 19.01 2.85
CA LEU A 96 4.82 18.58 3.50
C LEU A 96 4.71 17.15 4.05
N GLY A 97 3.56 16.81 4.66
CA GLY A 97 3.27 15.43 5.08
C GLY A 97 3.27 14.45 3.92
N ILE A 98 2.61 14.81 2.80
CA ILE A 98 2.58 13.97 1.59
C ILE A 98 4.00 13.75 1.06
N MET A 99 4.80 14.81 0.91
CA MET A 99 6.18 14.69 0.43
C MET A 99 7.01 13.77 1.34
N ARG A 100 6.89 13.92 2.67
CA ARG A 100 7.57 13.05 3.62
C ARG A 100 7.12 11.59 3.47
N SER A 101 5.82 11.32 3.34
CA SER A 101 5.31 9.97 3.14
C SER A 101 5.81 9.34 1.85
N ILE A 102 5.90 10.11 0.75
CA ILE A 102 6.47 9.65 -0.52
C ILE A 102 7.95 9.30 -0.34
N LEU A 103 8.74 10.22 0.22
CA LEU A 103 10.18 10.02 0.43
C LEU A 103 10.44 8.80 1.34
N PHE A 104 9.72 8.70 2.46
CA PHE A 104 9.86 7.58 3.38
C PHE A 104 9.45 6.24 2.73
N SER A 105 8.39 6.24 1.92
CA SER A 105 7.97 5.05 1.18
C SER A 105 9.01 4.63 0.14
N LEU A 106 9.60 5.59 -0.59
CA LEU A 106 10.66 5.33 -1.56
C LEU A 106 11.94 4.81 -0.87
N LEU A 107 12.31 5.38 0.28
CA LEU A 107 13.44 4.92 1.08
C LEU A 107 13.24 3.47 1.55
N THR A 108 12.04 3.16 2.04
CA THR A 108 11.66 1.80 2.45
C THR A 108 11.74 0.82 1.28
N LEU A 109 11.19 1.19 0.12
CA LEU A 109 11.27 0.37 -1.09
C LEU A 109 12.72 0.17 -1.55
N GLY A 110 13.54 1.22 -1.52
CA GLY A 110 14.96 1.17 -1.89
C GLY A 110 15.76 0.26 -0.95
N ALA A 111 15.50 0.35 0.36
CA ALA A 111 16.14 -0.52 1.34
C ALA A 111 15.67 -1.98 1.21
N ALA A 112 14.38 -2.23 0.95
CA ALA A 112 13.88 -3.56 0.64
C ALA A 112 14.53 -4.14 -0.62
N ALA A 113 14.76 -3.31 -1.64
CA ALA A 113 15.49 -3.67 -2.85
C ALA A 113 16.94 -4.04 -2.57
N LEU A 114 17.64 -3.25 -1.76
CA LEU A 114 19.03 -3.50 -1.38
C LEU A 114 19.17 -4.82 -0.61
N LEU A 115 18.31 -5.06 0.38
CA LEU A 115 18.32 -6.28 1.18
C LEU A 115 17.95 -7.52 0.36
N THR A 116 16.95 -7.40 -0.52
CA THR A 116 16.59 -8.45 -1.47
C THR A 116 17.75 -8.81 -2.39
N ARG A 117 18.49 -7.81 -2.91
CA ARG A 117 19.69 -8.03 -3.73
C ARG A 117 20.82 -8.72 -2.95
N ARG A 118 20.90 -8.50 -1.64
CA ARG A 118 21.85 -9.18 -0.74
C ARG A 118 21.39 -10.56 -0.28
N LYS A 119 20.31 -11.11 -0.86
CA LYS A 119 19.72 -12.42 -0.52
C LYS A 119 19.26 -12.53 0.95
N ILE A 120 18.99 -11.40 1.60
CA ILE A 120 18.38 -11.37 2.93
C ILE A 120 16.87 -11.49 2.70
N ILE A 121 16.34 -12.67 2.96
CA ILE A 121 14.93 -13.01 2.76
C ILE A 121 14.37 -13.46 4.10
N LEU A 122 13.27 -12.84 4.53
CA LEU A 122 12.49 -13.34 5.64
C LEU A 122 11.61 -14.48 5.14
N LYS A 123 11.78 -15.65 5.75
CA LYS A 123 10.89 -16.79 5.56
C LYS A 123 9.98 -16.89 6.78
N LEU A 124 8.72 -17.22 6.53
CA LEU A 124 7.76 -17.58 7.57
C LEU A 124 7.99 -19.04 7.98
#